data_AF-A0A2S6N5R9-F1
#
_entry.id   AF-A0A2S6N5R9-F1
#
_cell.length_a   1.000
_cell.length_b   1.000
_cell.length_c   1.000
_cell.angle_alpha   90.00
_cell.angle_beta   90.00
_cell.angle_gamma   90.00
#
_symmetry.space_group_name_H-M   'P 1'
#
loop_
_entity.id
_entity.type
_entity.pdbx_description
1 polymer ?
#
loop_
_entity_poly.entity_id
_entity_poly.type
_entity_poly.pdbx_seq_one_letter_code
_entity_poly.pdbx_strand_id
1 'polypeptide(L)'
;MSQPVTPPRSNRLVELVLILLTPMFLCVCDNDIILARQAAADTLNAFGARSFLGVVIAAKIIAYELAALDSLSRSMADDMSPFLVLRFRSNATTLDRAADRNRQLLEQHRIPAAAAHLTPENAAAAVAAAQQRVQQAVASLRATAGSTPQATPQATPQSTAQPATPPASPVDMSDAERRTVWADAMATVAAEFRADLDKLPEAERVKEMMRIDVLTDAASALVSGIAPPIGKAA
;
A
#
# COMPACT_ATOMS: atom_id res chain seq x y z
N MET A 1 29.82 -20.47 25.45
CA MET A 1 29.26 -19.40 26.32
C MET A 1 27.96 -18.94 25.69
N SER A 2 26.81 -19.37 26.20
CA SER A 2 25.49 -19.02 25.66
C SER A 2 25.13 -17.61 26.10
N GLN A 3 24.83 -16.71 25.16
CA GLN A 3 24.35 -15.37 25.53
C GLN A 3 22.96 -15.48 26.18
N PRO A 4 22.70 -14.76 27.28
CA PRO A 4 21.38 -14.69 27.88
C PRO A 4 20.42 -13.95 26.94
N VAL A 5 19.38 -14.66 26.49
CA VAL A 5 18.28 -14.07 25.73
C VAL A 5 17.53 -13.12 26.67
N THR A 6 17.64 -11.82 26.42
CA THR A 6 16.87 -10.82 27.19
C THR A 6 15.43 -10.87 26.68
N PRO A 7 14.43 -11.12 27.54
CA PRO A 7 13.04 -11.17 27.09
C PRO A 7 12.63 -9.81 26.51
N PRO A 8 11.83 -9.80 25.43
CA PRO A 8 11.33 -8.56 24.84
C PRO A 8 10.52 -7.79 25.89
N ARG A 9 10.84 -6.51 26.08
CA ARG A 9 10.11 -5.63 27.00
C ARG A 9 8.66 -5.49 26.52
N SER A 10 7.70 -5.98 27.29
CA SER A 10 6.28 -5.80 27.02
C SER A 10 5.94 -4.31 26.95
N ASN A 11 5.34 -3.88 25.83
CA ASN A 11 4.92 -2.51 25.65
C ASN A 11 3.66 -2.24 26.49
N ARG A 12 3.83 -1.62 27.67
CA ARG A 12 2.75 -1.34 28.64
C ARG A 12 1.61 -0.51 28.05
N LEU A 13 1.88 0.35 27.07
CA LEU A 13 0.82 1.09 26.38
C LEU A 13 -0.09 0.14 25.61
N VAL A 14 0.49 -0.77 24.82
CA VAL A 14 -0.28 -1.75 24.04
C VAL A 14 -1.12 -2.60 24.96
N GLU A 15 -0.55 -3.04 26.09
CA GLU A 15 -1.31 -3.79 27.11
C GLU A 15 -2.51 -3.00 27.64
N LEU A 16 -2.33 -1.71 27.99
CA LEU A 16 -3.42 -0.84 28.43
C LEU A 16 -4.49 -0.65 27.34
N VAL A 17 -4.07 -0.40 26.10
CA VAL A 17 -4.99 -0.26 24.95
C VAL A 17 -5.80 -1.53 24.75
N LEU A 18 -5.17 -2.70 24.81
CA LEU A 18 -5.88 -3.98 24.67
C LEU A 18 -6.88 -4.19 25.81
N ILE A 19 -6.53 -3.84 27.05
CA ILE A 19 -7.47 -3.89 28.19
C ILE A 19 -8.71 -3.02 27.92
N LEU A 20 -8.51 -1.83 27.36
CA LEU A 20 -9.60 -0.90 27.05
C LEU A 20 -10.45 -1.34 25.85
N LEU A 21 -9.85 -1.96 24.84
CA LEU A 21 -10.55 -2.42 23.63
C LEU A 21 -11.28 -3.75 23.83
N THR A 22 -10.74 -4.66 24.67
CA THR A 22 -11.28 -6.03 24.86
C THR A 22 -12.79 -6.06 25.12
N PRO A 23 -13.37 -5.22 26.00
CA PRO A 23 -14.81 -5.22 26.25
C PRO A 23 -15.67 -4.95 25.01
N MET A 24 -15.15 -4.21 24.02
CA MET A 24 -15.89 -3.89 22.79
C MET A 24 -15.98 -5.07 21.81
N PHE A 25 -15.11 -6.07 21.96
CA PHE A 25 -15.11 -7.29 21.14
C PHE A 25 -15.88 -8.45 21.79
N LEU A 26 -16.29 -8.34 23.07
CA LEU A 26 -16.95 -9.45 23.77
C LEU A 26 -18.25 -9.90 23.10
N CYS A 27 -19.01 -8.97 22.51
CA CYS A 27 -20.29 -9.29 21.87
C CYS A 27 -20.16 -10.17 20.63
N VAL A 28 -19.03 -10.10 19.91
CA VAL A 28 -18.75 -10.90 18.70
C VAL A 28 -17.95 -12.16 19.00
N CYS A 29 -17.46 -12.31 20.23
CA CYS A 29 -16.63 -13.43 20.67
C CYS A 29 -17.33 -14.31 21.72
N ASP A 30 -18.67 -14.35 21.75
CA ASP A 30 -19.45 -15.17 22.68
C ASP A 30 -19.07 -14.98 24.16
N ASN A 31 -18.64 -13.76 24.54
CA ASN A 31 -18.09 -13.42 25.86
C ASN A 31 -16.79 -14.14 26.25
N ASP A 32 -16.07 -14.78 25.32
CA ASP A 32 -14.73 -15.31 25.54
C ASP A 32 -13.71 -14.16 25.59
N ILE A 33 -13.20 -13.87 26.78
CA ILE A 33 -12.23 -12.79 27.04
C ILE A 33 -10.92 -13.02 26.29
N ILE A 34 -10.47 -14.27 26.18
CA ILE A 34 -9.19 -14.58 25.50
C ILE A 34 -9.34 -14.32 24.00
N LEU A 35 -10.43 -14.80 23.41
CA LEU A 35 -10.72 -14.58 22.00
C LEU A 35 -10.94 -13.08 21.68
N ALA A 36 -11.69 -12.36 22.53
CA ALA A 36 -11.94 -10.93 22.36
C ALA A 36 -10.63 -10.11 22.45
N ARG A 37 -9.75 -10.46 23.40
CA ARG A 37 -8.43 -9.80 23.52
C ARG A 37 -7.56 -10.07 22.30
N GLN A 38 -7.61 -11.30 21.77
CA GLN A 38 -6.88 -11.66 20.56
C GLN A 38 -7.40 -10.88 19.34
N ALA A 39 -8.72 -10.80 19.15
CA ALA A 39 -9.34 -10.03 18.08
C ALA A 39 -8.98 -8.53 18.16
N ALA A 40 -8.95 -7.95 19.37
CA ALA A 40 -8.51 -6.58 19.57
C ALA A 40 -7.02 -6.39 19.20
N ALA A 41 -6.17 -7.35 19.52
CA ALA A 41 -4.75 -7.33 19.17
C ALA A 41 -4.53 -7.44 17.67
N ASP A 42 -5.20 -8.37 17.00
CA ASP A 42 -5.11 -8.55 15.55
C ASP A 42 -5.60 -7.31 14.79
N THR A 43 -6.71 -6.72 15.25
CA THR A 43 -7.24 -5.47 14.70
C THR A 43 -6.26 -4.32 14.87
N LEU A 44 -5.69 -4.15 16.07
CA LEU A 44 -4.70 -3.09 16.34
C LEU A 44 -3.43 -3.27 15.51
N ASN A 45 -2.96 -4.51 15.36
CA ASN A 45 -1.78 -4.83 14.56
C ASN A 45 -1.99 -4.56 13.06
N ALA A 46 -3.21 -4.72 12.55
CA ALA A 46 -3.54 -4.44 11.14
C ALA A 46 -3.31 -2.96 10.76
N PHE A 47 -3.36 -2.03 11.72
CA PHE A 47 -3.05 -0.61 11.47
C PHE A 47 -1.55 -0.32 11.30
N GLY A 48 -0.66 -1.26 11.63
CA GLY A 48 0.78 -1.07 11.42
C GLY A 48 1.41 0.04 12.28
N ALA A 49 0.79 0.36 13.42
CA ALA A 49 1.23 1.46 14.26
C ALA A 49 2.53 1.12 15.02
N ARG A 50 3.64 1.74 14.64
CA ARG A 50 4.97 1.51 15.25
C ARG A 50 5.33 2.49 16.37
N SER A 51 4.70 3.66 16.38
CA SER A 51 4.95 4.70 17.39
C SER A 51 3.89 4.66 18.50
N PHE A 52 4.24 5.13 19.70
CA PHE A 52 3.28 5.28 20.81
C PHE A 52 2.05 6.07 20.38
N LEU A 53 2.26 7.19 19.69
CA LEU A 53 1.19 8.04 19.18
C LEU A 53 0.35 7.32 18.12
N GLY A 54 0.98 6.60 17.20
CA GLY A 54 0.28 5.79 16.19
C GLY A 54 -0.62 4.73 16.83
N VAL A 55 -0.15 4.06 17.90
CA VAL A 55 -0.94 3.05 18.62
C VAL A 55 -2.17 3.68 19.26
N VAL A 56 -2.02 4.86 19.88
CA VAL A 56 -3.15 5.60 20.46
C VAL A 56 -4.15 6.05 19.39
N ILE A 57 -3.67 6.52 18.24
CA ILE A 57 -4.53 6.94 17.12
C ILE A 57 -5.29 5.72 16.56
N ALA A 58 -4.60 4.60 16.31
CA ALA A 58 -5.22 3.36 15.86
C ALA A 58 -6.30 2.85 16.84
N ALA A 59 -6.02 2.88 18.14
CA ALA A 59 -6.99 2.52 19.16
C ALA A 59 -8.25 3.41 19.13
N LYS A 60 -8.08 4.73 18.92
CA LYS A 60 -9.21 5.66 18.77
C LYS A 60 -10.05 5.36 17.52
N ILE A 61 -9.41 5.02 16.40
CA ILE A 61 -10.12 4.64 15.17
C ILE A 61 -11.02 3.43 15.46
N ILE A 62 -10.46 2.36 16.01
CA ILE A 62 -11.20 1.14 16.36
C ILE A 62 -12.35 1.45 17.31
N ALA A 63 -12.10 2.21 18.39
CA ALA A 63 -13.12 2.54 19.37
C ALA A 63 -14.27 3.37 18.77
N TYR A 64 -13.98 4.36 17.91
CA TYR A 64 -15.02 5.16 17.27
C TYR A 64 -15.84 4.37 16.25
N GLU A 65 -15.20 3.50 15.46
CA GLU A 65 -15.90 2.64 14.51
C GLU A 65 -16.86 1.67 15.21
N LEU A 66 -16.38 0.97 16.24
CA LEU A 66 -17.23 0.04 17.02
C LEU A 66 -18.37 0.78 17.73
N ALA A 67 -18.11 1.97 18.28
CA ALA A 67 -19.15 2.79 18.90
C ALA A 67 -20.16 3.36 17.88
N ALA A 68 -19.72 3.65 16.66
CA ALA A 68 -20.61 4.06 15.56
C ALA A 68 -21.53 2.91 15.14
N LEU A 69 -21.00 1.69 15.03
CA LEU A 69 -21.78 0.48 14.74
C LEU A 69 -22.79 0.17 15.86
N ASP A 70 -22.40 0.26 17.13
CA ASP A 70 -23.33 0.10 18.27
C ASP A 70 -24.43 1.17 18.22
N SER A 71 -24.08 2.42 17.93
CA SER A 71 -25.08 3.50 17.77
C SER A 71 -26.07 3.20 16.64
N LEU A 72 -25.58 2.74 15.48
CA LEU A 72 -26.45 2.36 14.36
C LEU A 72 -27.35 1.17 14.71
N SER A 73 -26.79 0.13 15.32
CA SER A 73 -27.53 -1.06 15.76
C SER A 73 -28.66 -0.68 16.72
N ARG A 74 -28.39 0.16 17.73
CA ARG A 74 -29.42 0.68 18.64
C ARG A 74 -30.50 1.46 17.90
N SER A 75 -30.15 2.24 16.88
CA SER A 75 -31.12 2.99 16.09
C SER A 75 -32.09 2.12 15.26
N MET A 76 -31.82 0.82 15.15
CA MET A 76 -32.66 -0.16 14.44
C MET A 76 -33.61 -0.93 15.36
N ALA A 77 -33.64 -0.65 16.67
CA ALA A 77 -34.59 -1.30 17.57
C ALA A 77 -36.03 -0.87 17.29
N ASP A 78 -36.96 -1.82 17.24
CA ASP A 78 -38.36 -1.61 16.84
C ASP A 78 -39.13 -0.69 17.81
N ASP A 79 -38.75 -0.68 19.10
CA ASP A 79 -39.46 0.05 20.16
C ASP A 79 -38.85 1.43 20.49
N MET A 80 -38.12 2.03 19.54
CA MET A 80 -37.41 3.28 19.78
C MET A 80 -38.21 4.53 19.35
N SER A 81 -38.21 5.57 20.18
CA SER A 81 -38.84 6.83 19.80
C SER A 81 -38.09 7.47 18.60
N PRO A 82 -38.79 8.15 17.67
CA PRO A 82 -38.15 8.78 16.51
C PRO A 82 -37.00 9.74 16.86
N PHE A 83 -37.11 10.44 17.98
CA PHE A 83 -36.06 11.33 18.49
C PHE A 83 -34.77 10.58 18.85
N LEU A 84 -34.87 9.43 19.51
CA LEU A 84 -33.71 8.61 19.87
C LEU A 84 -33.06 7.99 18.62
N VAL A 85 -33.86 7.52 17.66
CA VAL A 85 -33.36 7.02 16.37
C VAL A 85 -32.50 8.09 15.67
N LEU A 86 -33.00 9.32 15.56
CA LEU A 86 -32.26 10.43 14.96
C LEU A 86 -30.97 10.75 15.73
N ARG A 87 -31.04 10.76 17.07
CA ARG A 87 -29.87 11.01 17.94
C ARG A 87 -28.78 9.95 17.73
N PHE A 88 -29.13 8.67 17.72
CA PHE A 88 -28.16 7.60 17.51
C PHE A 88 -27.51 7.65 16.12
N ARG A 89 -28.30 7.93 15.07
CA ARG A 89 -27.76 8.10 13.71
C ARG A 89 -26.83 9.31 13.60
N SER A 90 -27.18 10.42 14.26
CA SER A 90 -26.32 11.61 14.32
C SER A 90 -25.01 11.35 15.08
N ASN A 91 -25.08 10.62 16.19
CA ASN A 91 -23.91 10.17 16.93
C ASN A 91 -23.01 9.28 16.06
N ALA A 92 -23.57 8.30 15.36
CA ALA A 92 -22.82 7.41 14.48
C ALA A 92 -22.06 8.21 13.40
N THR A 93 -22.72 9.18 12.76
CA THR A 93 -22.09 10.07 11.77
C THR A 93 -20.94 10.89 12.37
N THR A 94 -21.10 11.35 13.61
CA THR A 94 -20.08 12.14 14.32
C THR A 94 -18.85 11.29 14.66
N LEU A 95 -19.07 10.05 15.12
CA LEU A 95 -18.02 9.09 15.44
C LEU A 95 -17.27 8.64 14.18
N ASP A 96 -17.98 8.38 13.08
CA ASP A 96 -17.39 8.03 11.79
C ASP A 96 -16.44 9.12 11.27
N ARG A 97 -16.88 10.39 11.30
CA ARG A 97 -16.01 11.55 10.97
C ARG A 97 -14.82 11.70 11.93
N ALA A 98 -14.97 11.32 13.19
CA ALA A 98 -13.87 11.31 14.14
C ALA A 98 -12.86 10.20 13.81
N ALA A 99 -13.33 9.01 13.42
CA ALA A 99 -12.48 7.93 12.93
C ALA A 99 -11.71 8.37 11.67
N ASP A 100 -12.37 8.97 10.69
CA ASP A 100 -11.74 9.48 9.46
C ASP A 100 -10.60 10.47 9.73
N ARG A 101 -10.83 11.45 10.62
CA ARG A 101 -9.78 12.40 11.01
C ARG A 101 -8.60 11.69 11.67
N ASN A 102 -8.85 10.67 12.48
CA ASN A 102 -7.77 9.88 13.07
C ASN A 102 -7.05 9.02 12.03
N ARG A 103 -7.74 8.47 11.00
CA ARG A 103 -7.08 7.78 9.88
C ARG A 103 -6.14 8.70 9.13
N GLN A 104 -6.57 9.94 8.86
CA GLN A 104 -5.70 10.95 8.23
C GLN A 104 -4.48 11.29 9.08
N LEU A 105 -4.65 11.47 10.41
CA LEU A 105 -3.54 11.69 11.34
C LEU A 105 -2.61 10.48 11.40
N LEU A 106 -3.15 9.26 11.44
CA LEU A 106 -2.35 8.04 11.43
C LEU A 106 -1.51 7.96 10.16
N GLU A 107 -2.09 8.26 9.00
CA GLU A 107 -1.39 8.23 7.71
C GLU A 107 -0.26 9.26 7.68
N GLN A 108 -0.48 10.47 8.20
CA GLN A 108 0.57 11.49 8.37
C GLN A 108 1.74 11.01 9.24
N HIS A 109 1.45 10.19 10.26
CA HIS A 109 2.46 9.58 11.12
C HIS A 109 3.05 8.28 10.56
N ARG A 110 2.37 7.65 9.60
CA ARG A 110 2.83 6.44 8.91
C ARG A 110 3.85 6.76 7.84
N ILE A 111 3.78 7.97 7.25
CA ILE A 111 4.82 8.52 6.39
C ILE A 111 6.18 8.29 7.09
N PRO A 112 7.04 7.41 6.55
CA PRO A 112 8.17 6.90 7.30
C PRO A 112 9.13 8.02 7.70
N ALA A 113 9.75 7.89 8.87
CA ALA A 113 10.99 8.62 9.18
C ALA A 113 12.09 8.38 8.12
N ALA A 114 11.98 7.35 7.28
CA ALA A 114 12.82 7.16 6.10
C ALA A 114 12.64 8.28 5.05
N ALA A 115 11.44 8.85 4.91
CA ALA A 115 11.22 10.03 4.06
C ALA A 115 11.89 11.30 4.64
N ALA A 116 12.12 11.35 5.95
CA ALA A 116 12.93 12.41 6.56
C ALA A 116 14.44 12.27 6.27
N HIS A 117 14.89 11.12 5.75
CA HIS A 117 16.27 10.88 5.30
C HIS A 117 16.45 10.92 3.78
N LEU A 118 15.36 11.12 3.01
CA LEU A 118 15.44 11.44 1.59
C LEU A 118 15.91 12.89 1.48
N THR A 119 17.22 13.11 1.48
CA THR A 119 17.77 14.36 0.95
C THR A 119 17.57 14.36 -0.57
N PRO A 120 17.53 15.54 -1.22
CA PRO A 120 17.50 15.61 -2.69
C PRO A 120 18.61 14.77 -3.34
N GLU A 121 19.77 14.69 -2.69
CA GLU A 121 20.93 13.90 -3.11
C GLU A 121 20.71 12.38 -2.99
N ASN A 122 20.06 11.91 -1.92
CA ASN A 122 19.72 10.50 -1.76
C ASN A 122 18.62 10.06 -2.74
N ALA A 123 17.60 10.91 -2.94
CA ALA A 123 16.58 10.69 -3.98
C ALA A 123 17.23 10.66 -5.38
N ALA A 124 18.22 11.52 -5.60
CA ALA A 124 18.96 11.58 -6.84
C ALA A 124 19.75 10.29 -7.14
N ALA A 125 20.43 9.77 -6.12
CA ALA A 125 21.17 8.51 -6.22
C ALA A 125 20.23 7.30 -6.41
N ALA A 126 19.09 7.27 -5.71
CA ALA A 126 18.11 6.19 -5.82
C ALA A 126 17.53 6.09 -7.25
N VAL A 127 17.14 7.22 -7.84
CA VAL A 127 16.65 7.27 -9.22
C VAL A 127 17.72 6.84 -10.22
N ALA A 128 18.97 7.30 -10.06
CA ALA A 128 20.07 6.89 -10.95
C ALA A 128 20.33 5.37 -10.87
N ALA A 129 20.33 4.81 -9.66
CA ALA A 129 20.50 3.37 -9.45
C ALA A 129 19.36 2.54 -10.04
N ALA A 130 18.12 3.06 -10.01
CA ALA A 130 16.98 2.40 -10.64
C ALA A 130 17.02 2.47 -12.16
N GLN A 131 17.37 3.64 -12.73
CA GLN A 131 17.58 3.78 -14.18
C GLN A 131 18.65 2.81 -14.66
N GLN A 132 19.75 2.66 -13.92
CA GLN A 132 20.80 1.71 -14.25
C GLN A 132 20.30 0.25 -14.23
N ARG A 133 19.46 -0.12 -13.25
CA ARG A 133 18.84 -1.46 -13.18
C ARG A 133 17.88 -1.72 -14.34
N VAL A 134 17.07 -0.73 -14.72
CA VAL A 134 16.18 -0.82 -15.90
C VAL A 134 17.01 -1.00 -17.17
N GLN A 135 18.06 -0.20 -17.37
CA GLN A 135 18.95 -0.31 -18.53
C GLN A 135 19.64 -1.68 -18.60
N GLN A 136 20.12 -2.21 -17.47
CA GLN A 136 20.70 -3.55 -17.39
C GLN A 136 19.70 -4.64 -17.78
N ALA A 137 18.45 -4.54 -17.29
CA ALA A 137 17.40 -5.49 -17.64
C ALA A 137 17.04 -5.44 -19.13
N VAL A 138 16.87 -4.24 -19.71
CA VAL A 138 16.61 -4.06 -21.14
C VAL A 138 17.75 -4.65 -21.99
N ALA A 139 19.01 -4.42 -21.58
CA ALA A 139 20.16 -4.99 -22.27
C ALA A 139 20.18 -6.52 -22.21
N SER A 140 19.85 -7.11 -21.05
CA SER A 140 19.79 -8.57 -20.87
C SER A 140 18.69 -9.22 -21.73
N LEU A 141 17.53 -8.57 -21.89
CA LEU A 141 16.45 -9.05 -22.77
C LEU A 141 16.86 -9.01 -24.24
N ARG A 142 17.51 -7.93 -24.70
CA ARG A 142 18.00 -7.83 -26.08
C ARG A 142 19.05 -8.90 -26.40
N ALA A 143 19.97 -9.18 -25.48
CA ALA A 143 20.97 -10.24 -25.65
C ALA A 143 20.31 -11.63 -25.80
N THR A 144 19.21 -11.87 -25.09
CA THR A 144 18.47 -13.14 -25.15
C THR A 144 17.68 -13.27 -26.46
N ALA A 145 17.04 -12.20 -26.95
CA ALA A 145 16.28 -12.21 -28.20
C ALA A 145 17.16 -12.42 -29.45
N GLY A 146 18.39 -11.90 -29.45
CA GLY A 146 19.36 -12.08 -30.53
C GLY A 146 19.89 -13.51 -30.68
N SER A 147 19.61 -14.39 -29.73
CA SER A 147 20.09 -15.78 -29.71
C SER A 147 19.07 -16.79 -30.23
N THR A 148 17.98 -16.35 -30.87
CA THR A 148 16.98 -17.27 -31.43
C THR A 148 17.61 -18.05 -32.60
N PRO A 149 17.72 -19.39 -32.53
CA PRO A 149 18.23 -20.20 -33.62
C PRO A 149 17.32 -20.02 -34.83
N GLN A 150 17.91 -19.56 -35.92
CA GLN A 150 17.31 -19.39 -37.23
C GLN A 150 16.63 -20.69 -37.65
N ALA A 151 15.32 -20.80 -37.41
CA ALA A 151 14.50 -21.90 -37.89
C ALA A 151 14.52 -21.88 -39.42
N THR A 152 14.96 -22.99 -39.99
CA THR A 152 15.14 -23.21 -41.41
C THR A 152 13.80 -23.02 -42.15
N PRO A 153 13.75 -22.25 -43.26
CA PRO A 153 12.50 -22.00 -43.97
C PRO A 153 12.07 -23.26 -44.73
N GLN A 154 11.02 -23.92 -44.26
CA GLN A 154 10.36 -24.99 -44.99
C GLN A 154 9.25 -24.40 -45.86
N ALA A 155 9.51 -24.38 -47.16
CA ALA A 155 8.60 -23.92 -48.20
C ALA A 155 7.40 -24.85 -48.35
N THR A 156 6.18 -24.30 -48.34
CA THR A 156 5.01 -24.92 -49.00
C THR A 156 4.08 -23.83 -49.56
N PRO A 157 3.38 -24.07 -50.68
CA PRO A 157 2.95 -23.03 -51.62
C PRO A 157 1.51 -22.52 -51.42
N GLN A 158 1.29 -21.39 -52.10
CA GLN A 158 0.11 -20.53 -52.25
C GLN A 158 -1.26 -21.23 -52.28
N SER A 159 -2.22 -20.60 -51.60
CA SER A 159 -3.63 -20.59 -52.03
C SER A 159 -4.16 -19.15 -52.02
N THR A 160 -4.73 -18.76 -53.16
CA THR A 160 -5.34 -17.47 -53.50
C THR A 160 -6.75 -17.31 -52.92
N ALA A 161 -7.05 -16.18 -52.26
CA ALA A 161 -8.27 -15.36 -52.39
C ALA A 161 -8.36 -14.22 -51.32
N GLN A 162 -8.73 -13.01 -51.79
CA GLN A 162 -9.14 -11.75 -51.10
C GLN A 162 -10.21 -11.91 -49.98
N PRO A 163 -10.61 -10.90 -49.14
CA PRO A 163 -10.42 -9.41 -49.20
C PRO A 163 -10.18 -8.66 -47.84
N ALA A 164 -10.05 -7.33 -47.93
CA ALA A 164 -10.29 -6.28 -46.91
C ALA A 164 -9.47 -6.29 -45.60
N THR A 165 -8.59 -5.28 -45.46
CA THR A 165 -7.73 -4.98 -44.31
C THR A 165 -8.55 -4.67 -43.04
N PRO A 166 -8.51 -5.52 -42.00
CA PRO A 166 -8.95 -5.18 -40.65
C PRO A 166 -7.86 -4.36 -39.95
N PRO A 167 -8.18 -3.55 -38.92
CA PRO A 167 -7.18 -2.86 -38.12
C PRO A 167 -6.21 -3.87 -37.51
N ALA A 168 -4.91 -3.54 -37.56
CA ALA A 168 -3.83 -4.38 -37.05
C ALA A 168 -4.17 -4.90 -35.65
N SER A 169 -4.18 -6.22 -35.50
CA SER A 169 -4.30 -6.85 -34.18
C SER A 169 -3.15 -6.37 -33.30
N PRO A 170 -3.40 -6.10 -32.00
CA PRO A 170 -2.34 -5.68 -31.09
C PRO A 170 -1.21 -6.71 -31.12
N VAL A 171 0.03 -6.21 -31.23
CA VAL A 171 1.25 -7.03 -31.19
C VAL A 171 1.19 -7.91 -29.94
N ASP A 172 1.30 -9.23 -30.11
CA ASP A 172 1.41 -10.19 -29.00
C ASP A 172 2.77 -9.98 -28.30
N MET A 173 2.84 -8.97 -27.43
CA MET A 173 3.97 -8.77 -26.53
C MET A 173 3.92 -9.83 -25.42
N SER A 174 5.05 -10.49 -25.19
CA SER A 174 5.22 -11.36 -24.03
C SER A 174 5.03 -10.56 -22.73
N ASP A 175 4.62 -11.24 -21.64
CA ASP A 175 4.46 -10.57 -20.35
C ASP A 175 5.78 -9.99 -19.81
N ALA A 176 6.93 -10.53 -20.23
CA ALA A 176 8.25 -9.97 -19.91
C ALA A 176 8.51 -8.64 -20.63
N GLU A 177 8.20 -8.57 -21.93
CA GLU A 177 8.30 -7.32 -22.70
C GLU A 177 7.33 -6.28 -22.15
N ARG A 178 6.09 -6.67 -21.85
CA ARG A 178 5.08 -5.78 -21.26
C ARG A 178 5.55 -5.20 -19.92
N ARG A 179 6.08 -6.03 -19.01
CA ARG A 179 6.64 -5.56 -17.73
C ARG A 179 7.80 -4.58 -17.91
N THR A 180 8.64 -4.82 -18.92
CA THR A 180 9.79 -3.96 -19.22
C THR A 180 9.35 -2.60 -19.75
N VAL A 181 8.41 -2.57 -20.69
CA VAL A 181 7.81 -1.33 -21.22
C VAL A 181 7.16 -0.52 -20.11
N TRP A 182 6.45 -1.19 -19.19
CA TRP A 182 5.82 -0.52 -18.05
C TRP A 182 6.85 0.02 -17.04
N ALA A 183 7.91 -0.73 -16.74
CA ALA A 183 8.96 -0.28 -15.85
C ALA A 183 9.74 0.92 -16.42
N ASP A 184 10.01 0.92 -17.73
CA ASP A 184 10.64 2.03 -18.44
C ASP A 184 9.77 3.30 -18.40
N ALA A 185 8.46 3.14 -18.62
CA ALA A 185 7.50 4.25 -18.49
C ALA A 185 7.48 4.80 -17.06
N MET A 186 7.44 3.95 -16.03
CA MET A 186 7.48 4.39 -14.62
C MET A 186 8.78 5.12 -14.28
N ALA A 187 9.93 4.63 -14.76
CA ALA A 187 11.22 5.28 -14.56
C ALA A 187 11.31 6.64 -15.27
N THR A 188 10.70 6.76 -16.45
CA THR A 188 10.62 8.02 -17.21
C THR A 188 9.77 9.04 -16.47
N VAL A 189 8.58 8.67 -16.01
CA VAL A 189 7.70 9.55 -15.22
C VAL A 189 8.37 9.98 -13.92
N ALA A 190 9.06 9.07 -13.21
CA ALA A 190 9.83 9.42 -12.02
C ALA A 190 10.95 10.43 -12.32
N ALA A 191 11.61 10.33 -13.48
CA ALA A 191 12.62 11.28 -13.92
C ALA A 191 12.03 12.66 -14.25
N GLU A 192 10.85 12.73 -14.85
CA GLU A 192 10.13 13.97 -15.12
C GLU A 192 9.77 14.69 -13.82
N PHE A 193 9.15 13.99 -12.86
CA PHE A 193 8.85 14.56 -11.54
C PHE A 193 10.10 15.07 -10.84
N ARG A 194 11.22 14.37 -10.97
CA ARG A 194 12.50 14.79 -10.40
C ARG A 194 13.04 16.06 -11.05
N ALA A 195 12.89 16.23 -12.36
CA ALA A 195 13.35 17.43 -13.07
C ALA A 195 12.57 18.70 -12.65
N ASP A 196 11.33 18.53 -12.18
CA ASP A 196 10.50 19.63 -11.70
C ASP A 196 10.62 19.90 -10.19
N LEU A 197 11.34 19.06 -9.42
CA LEU A 197 11.47 19.22 -7.98
C LEU A 197 11.98 20.61 -7.56
N ASP A 198 12.97 21.16 -8.28
CA ASP A 198 13.58 22.45 -7.93
C ASP A 198 12.64 23.65 -8.12
N LYS A 199 11.52 23.45 -8.84
CA LYS A 199 10.51 24.49 -9.09
C LYS A 199 9.41 24.50 -8.03
N LEU A 200 9.34 23.48 -7.17
CA LEU A 200 8.25 23.30 -6.23
C LEU A 200 8.54 23.92 -4.86
N PRO A 201 7.51 24.43 -4.15
CA PRO A 201 7.61 24.79 -2.74
C PRO A 201 8.06 23.60 -1.88
N GLU A 202 8.73 23.85 -0.75
CA GLU A 202 9.29 22.80 0.12
C GLU A 202 8.28 21.74 0.58
N ALA A 203 7.06 22.16 0.93
CA ALA A 203 6.00 21.24 1.33
C ALA A 203 5.58 20.28 0.20
N GLU A 204 5.58 20.76 -1.05
CA GLU A 204 5.22 19.95 -2.23
C GLU A 204 6.37 19.06 -2.68
N ARG A 205 7.63 19.52 -2.53
CA ARG A 205 8.83 18.73 -2.82
C ARG A 205 8.87 17.42 -2.05
N VAL A 206 8.53 17.45 -0.76
CA VAL A 206 8.49 16.23 0.09
C VAL A 206 7.49 15.21 -0.45
N LYS A 207 6.32 15.67 -0.87
CA LYS A 207 5.27 14.80 -1.44
C LYS A 207 5.71 14.22 -2.79
N GLU A 208 6.34 15.02 -3.64
CA GLU A 208 6.79 14.57 -4.95
C GLU A 208 7.99 13.62 -4.85
N MET A 209 8.89 13.83 -3.89
CA MET A 209 9.95 12.86 -3.56
C MET A 209 9.39 11.50 -3.15
N MET A 210 8.31 11.44 -2.35
CA MET A 210 7.67 10.16 -2.03
C MET A 210 7.08 9.48 -3.26
N ARG A 211 6.46 10.23 -4.17
CA ARG A 211 5.94 9.67 -5.43
C ARG A 211 7.04 9.13 -6.33
N ILE A 212 8.15 9.87 -6.44
CA ILE A 212 9.34 9.43 -7.18
C ILE A 212 9.86 8.12 -6.60
N ASP A 213 9.97 8.00 -5.27
CA ASP A 213 10.44 6.79 -4.59
C ASP A 213 9.53 5.59 -4.89
N VAL A 214 8.21 5.76 -4.75
CA VAL A 214 7.21 4.71 -5.04
C VAL A 214 7.27 4.26 -6.50
N LEU A 215 7.37 5.19 -7.46
CA LEU A 215 7.46 4.85 -8.89
C LEU A 215 8.76 4.11 -9.20
N THR A 216 9.85 4.52 -8.56
CA THR A 216 11.18 3.94 -8.72
C THR A 216 11.24 2.51 -8.19
N ASP A 217 10.64 2.26 -7.03
CA ASP A 217 10.49 0.93 -6.43
C ASP A 217 9.56 0.03 -7.25
N ALA A 218 8.43 0.56 -7.72
CA ALA A 218 7.49 -0.18 -8.57
C ALA A 218 8.13 -0.61 -9.90
N ALA A 219 8.88 0.29 -10.56
CA ALA A 219 9.63 -0.03 -11.78
C ALA A 219 10.64 -1.15 -11.52
N SER A 220 11.36 -1.06 -10.39
CA SER A 220 12.36 -2.05 -9.99
C SER A 220 11.76 -3.44 -9.74
N ALA A 221 10.61 -3.49 -9.07
CA ALA A 221 9.91 -4.73 -8.77
C ALA A 221 9.37 -5.39 -10.05
N LEU A 222 8.76 -4.60 -10.94
CA LEU A 222 8.26 -5.06 -12.25
C LEU A 222 9.35 -5.74 -13.08
N VAL A 223 10.54 -5.12 -13.15
CA VAL A 223 11.70 -5.69 -13.85
C VAL A 223 12.16 -6.99 -13.21
N SER A 224 12.20 -7.04 -11.88
CA SER A 224 12.68 -8.21 -11.15
C SER A 224 11.68 -9.39 -11.19
N GLY A 225 10.48 -9.17 -11.74
CA GLY A 225 9.38 -10.13 -11.70
C GLY A 225 8.87 -10.42 -10.29
N ILE A 226 9.31 -9.63 -9.31
CA ILE A 226 8.82 -9.67 -7.94
C ILE A 226 7.54 -8.84 -7.95
N ALA A 227 6.44 -9.39 -7.44
CA ALA A 227 5.23 -8.59 -7.25
C ALA A 227 5.63 -7.28 -6.54
N PRO A 228 5.21 -6.10 -7.01
CA PRO A 228 5.53 -4.84 -6.34
C PRO A 228 5.22 -5.02 -4.87
N PRO A 229 6.04 -4.48 -3.95
CA PRO A 229 5.70 -4.53 -2.54
C PRO A 229 4.31 -3.90 -2.43
N ILE A 230 3.27 -4.74 -2.31
CA ILE A 230 1.91 -4.34 -2.00
C ILE A 230 2.12 -3.73 -0.64
N GLY A 231 2.29 -2.40 -0.60
CA GLY A 231 3.03 -1.70 0.44
C GLY A 231 2.75 -2.41 1.73
N LYS A 232 3.71 -3.26 2.17
CA LYS A 232 3.41 -4.22 3.23
C LYS A 232 2.84 -3.35 4.31
N ALA A 233 1.60 -3.62 4.72
CA ALA A 233 1.00 -2.91 5.84
C ALA A 233 1.95 -3.17 7.00
N ALA A 234 2.89 -2.24 7.15
CA ALA A 234 4.11 -2.34 7.92
C ALA A 234 3.82 -1.79 9.30
#